data_AF-A0A1F6DL71-F1
#
_entry.id   AF-A0A1F6DL71-F1
#
_cell.length_a   1.000
_cell.length_b   1.000
_cell.length_c   1.000
_cell.angle_alpha   90.00
_cell.angle_beta   90.00
_cell.angle_gamma   90.00
#
_symmetry.space_group_name_H-M   'P 1'
#
loop_
_entity.id
_entity.type
_entity.pdbx_description
1 polymer ?
#
loop_
_entity_poly.entity_id
_entity_poly.type
_entity_poly.pdbx_seq_one_letter_code
_entity_poly.pdbx_strand_id
1 'polypeptide(L)'
;MYSIVRSIAVIGFTGAVAYTGVTGAFFTDSESSVGNVFTAGTFMGISLDSIGHITNGQFVQSGWLAGQPYGKFFEFPTVVPGDSGVRHLSLHNDNTSESAYICFNTGTITTNTHSAGAEITALVWRDNNFSGTWNPSEPMLTQAPVSIENLTKIVFADSTTGTPLAAEGRSDIAVAWCAGTVVANAGGNPSILPGLPGSTITCDGTSMTTQGGSYVADMIVYAEQVTNNGSFTCAGM
;
A
#
# COMPACT_ATOMS: atom_id res chain seq x y z
N MET A 1 -64.20 -23.56 -25.85
CA MET A 1 -62.99 -23.55 -26.73
C MET A 1 -62.10 -22.30 -26.60
N TYR A 2 -62.39 -21.35 -25.69
CA TYR A 2 -61.63 -20.08 -25.58
C TYR A 2 -60.61 -20.02 -24.43
N SER A 3 -60.55 -21.02 -23.53
CA SER A 3 -59.62 -20.98 -22.38
C SER A 3 -58.23 -21.55 -22.71
N ILE A 4 -58.12 -22.55 -23.59
CA ILE A 4 -56.85 -23.20 -23.93
C ILE A 4 -55.97 -22.30 -24.81
N VAL A 5 -56.58 -21.54 -25.74
CA VAL A 5 -55.84 -20.67 -26.67
C VAL A 5 -55.19 -19.49 -25.94
N ARG A 6 -55.77 -19.04 -24.82
CA ARG A 6 -55.20 -17.95 -24.00
C ARG A 6 -53.95 -18.39 -23.23
N SER A 7 -53.87 -19.64 -22.80
CA SER A 7 -52.69 -20.16 -22.08
C SER A 7 -51.48 -20.38 -22.99
N ILE A 8 -51.69 -20.76 -24.26
CA ILE A 8 -50.60 -20.93 -25.23
C ILE A 8 -50.01 -19.56 -25.64
N ALA A 9 -50.85 -18.52 -25.75
CA ALA A 9 -50.38 -17.17 -26.08
C ALA A 9 -49.47 -16.56 -24.99
N VAL A 10 -49.70 -16.88 -23.71
CA VAL A 10 -48.88 -16.38 -22.59
C VAL A 10 -47.52 -17.09 -22.53
N ILE A 11 -47.46 -18.38 -22.84
CA ILE A 11 -46.20 -19.16 -22.90
C ILE A 11 -45.35 -18.75 -24.13
N GLY A 12 -45.99 -18.46 -25.26
CA GLY A 12 -45.30 -17.96 -26.46
C GLY A 12 -44.67 -16.58 -26.28
N PHE A 13 -45.32 -15.70 -25.51
CA PHE A 13 -44.78 -14.34 -25.25
C PHE A 13 -43.64 -14.34 -24.21
N THR A 14 -43.67 -15.25 -23.23
CA THR A 14 -42.55 -15.40 -22.26
C THR A 14 -41.33 -16.09 -22.88
N GLY A 15 -41.52 -17.01 -23.84
CA GLY A 15 -40.40 -17.63 -24.57
C GLY A 15 -39.66 -16.68 -25.52
N ALA A 16 -40.37 -15.73 -26.14
CA ALA A 16 -39.76 -14.78 -27.08
C ALA A 16 -38.94 -13.68 -26.39
N VAL A 17 -39.37 -13.21 -25.21
CA VAL A 17 -38.61 -12.20 -24.43
C VAL A 17 -37.33 -12.80 -23.81
N ALA A 18 -37.33 -14.10 -23.50
CA ALA A 18 -36.13 -14.79 -23.03
C ALA A 18 -35.08 -15.00 -24.15
N TYR A 19 -35.49 -15.10 -25.42
CA TYR A 19 -34.58 -15.38 -26.54
C TYR A 19 -33.93 -14.12 -27.14
N THR A 20 -34.58 -12.95 -27.03
CA THR A 20 -33.96 -11.65 -27.34
C THR A 20 -33.36 -10.99 -26.11
N GLY A 21 -33.24 -11.73 -25.00
CA GLY A 21 -32.52 -11.31 -23.81
C GLY A 21 -31.07 -11.06 -24.16
N VAL A 22 -30.79 -9.84 -24.58
CA VAL A 22 -29.46 -9.25 -24.54
C VAL A 22 -28.94 -9.55 -23.15
N THR A 23 -27.96 -10.45 -23.02
CA THR A 23 -27.13 -10.53 -21.82
C THR A 23 -26.25 -9.28 -21.82
N GLY A 24 -26.88 -8.11 -21.73
CA GLY A 24 -26.24 -6.90 -21.27
C GLY A 24 -26.10 -7.09 -19.78
N ALA A 25 -24.98 -7.66 -19.36
CA ALA A 25 -24.53 -7.53 -17.98
C ALA A 25 -24.24 -6.04 -17.78
N PHE A 26 -25.26 -5.30 -17.37
CA PHE A 26 -25.10 -3.97 -16.79
C PHE A 26 -24.58 -4.20 -15.38
N PHE A 27 -23.25 -4.17 -15.22
CA PHE A 27 -22.63 -3.97 -13.92
C PHE A 27 -22.93 -2.53 -13.50
N THR A 28 -24.02 -2.34 -12.75
CA THR A 28 -24.41 -1.05 -12.15
C THR A 28 -24.37 -1.13 -10.62
N ASP A 29 -23.50 -1.96 -10.08
CA ASP A 29 -23.22 -1.95 -8.66
C ASP A 29 -22.27 -0.78 -8.34
N SER A 30 -22.83 0.26 -7.71
CA SER A 30 -22.08 1.19 -6.89
C SER A 30 -21.98 0.56 -5.51
N GLU A 31 -20.99 -0.30 -5.32
CA GLU A 31 -20.72 -0.94 -4.03
C GLU A 31 -20.02 0.08 -3.11
N SER A 32 -20.81 0.74 -2.26
CA SER A 32 -20.29 1.42 -1.08
C SER A 32 -20.20 0.41 0.06
N SER A 33 -19.01 -0.17 0.25
CA SER A 33 -18.71 -1.02 1.40
C SER A 33 -18.06 -0.17 2.49
N VAL A 34 -18.84 0.27 3.47
CA VAL A 34 -18.29 0.83 4.71
C VAL A 34 -17.94 -0.34 5.63
N GLY A 35 -16.65 -0.66 5.73
CA GLY A 35 -16.12 -1.53 6.79
C GLY A 35 -15.75 -2.98 6.46
N ASN A 36 -15.41 -3.34 5.21
CA ASN A 36 -14.77 -4.63 4.92
C ASN A 36 -13.28 -4.54 4.59
N VAL A 37 -12.51 -5.30 5.38
CA VAL A 37 -11.23 -5.92 5.07
C VAL A 37 -11.48 -7.01 4.01
N PHE A 38 -10.79 -6.89 2.86
CA PHE A 38 -10.76 -7.77 1.67
C PHE A 38 -12.04 -8.56 1.32
N THR A 39 -12.77 -8.11 0.29
CA THR A 39 -13.72 -8.94 -0.47
C THR A 39 -13.16 -9.25 -1.85
N ALA A 40 -13.05 -10.55 -2.14
CA ALA A 40 -12.46 -11.13 -3.34
C ALA A 40 -13.34 -11.01 -4.58
N GLY A 41 -12.70 -10.75 -5.72
CA GLY A 41 -13.28 -10.79 -7.06
C GLY A 41 -12.20 -10.80 -8.13
N THR A 42 -11.46 -11.90 -8.24
CA THR A 42 -10.46 -12.21 -9.31
C THR A 42 -9.07 -11.56 -9.23
N PHE A 43 -8.63 -11.12 -8.06
CA PHE A 43 -7.20 -10.98 -7.78
C PHE A 43 -6.88 -11.64 -6.43
N MET A 44 -6.42 -12.89 -6.46
CA MET A 44 -5.74 -13.51 -5.33
C MET A 44 -4.25 -13.22 -5.51
N GLY A 45 -3.62 -12.56 -4.54
CA GLY A 45 -2.18 -12.69 -4.39
C GLY A 45 -1.38 -11.42 -4.53
N ILE A 46 -1.72 -10.34 -3.81
CA ILE A 46 -0.62 -9.56 -3.24
C ILE A 46 -0.49 -9.97 -1.79
N SER A 47 0.68 -10.47 -1.42
CA SER A 47 1.06 -10.63 -0.01
C SER A 47 2.23 -9.72 0.34
N LEU A 48 2.32 -9.41 1.62
CA LEU A 48 3.32 -8.52 2.18
C LEU A 48 3.91 -9.16 3.44
N ASP A 49 5.22 -9.26 3.51
CA ASP A 49 5.94 -9.61 4.73
C ASP A 49 6.89 -8.49 5.15
N SER A 50 7.24 -8.50 6.44
CA SER A 50 8.27 -7.63 7.01
C SER A 50 9.32 -8.46 7.70
N ILE A 51 10.58 -8.14 7.45
CA ILE A 51 11.73 -8.82 8.07
C ILE A 51 12.04 -8.24 9.46
N GLY A 52 11.33 -7.18 9.86
CA GLY A 52 11.58 -6.41 11.08
C GLY A 52 11.76 -4.94 10.75
N HIS A 53 12.17 -4.17 11.75
CA HIS A 53 12.49 -2.76 11.57
C HIS A 53 13.66 -2.36 12.46
N ILE A 54 14.30 -1.26 12.08
CA ILE A 54 15.32 -0.60 12.88
C ILE A 54 14.68 0.64 13.49
N THR A 55 14.91 0.85 14.78
CA THR A 55 14.50 2.06 15.52
C THR A 55 15.70 2.57 16.31
N ASN A 56 16.10 3.81 16.10
CA ASN A 56 17.20 4.48 16.81
C ASN A 56 18.50 3.67 16.84
N GLY A 57 18.88 3.07 15.71
CA GLY A 57 20.08 2.24 15.63
C GLY A 57 19.90 0.78 16.08
N GLN A 58 18.76 0.41 16.65
CA GLN A 58 18.50 -0.91 17.21
C GLN A 58 17.58 -1.71 16.29
N PHE A 59 17.95 -2.95 15.99
CA PHE A 59 17.07 -3.87 15.28
C PHE A 59 15.98 -4.41 16.22
N VAL A 60 14.73 -4.30 15.79
CA VAL A 60 13.55 -4.79 16.50
C VAL A 60 12.94 -5.92 15.68
N GLN A 61 13.00 -7.13 16.23
CA GLN A 61 12.49 -8.35 15.59
C GLN A 61 10.95 -8.43 15.71
N SER A 62 10.26 -7.52 15.05
CA SER A 62 8.80 -7.45 14.96
C SER A 62 8.30 -7.79 13.54
N GLY A 63 9.04 -8.64 12.83
CA GLY A 63 8.67 -9.06 11.48
C GLY A 63 7.41 -9.91 11.48
N TRP A 64 6.73 -9.95 10.34
CA TRP A 64 5.57 -10.80 10.11
C TRP A 64 5.71 -11.47 8.75
N LEU A 65 5.23 -12.71 8.65
CA LEU A 65 5.26 -13.48 7.41
C LEU A 65 4.11 -13.10 6.49
N ALA A 66 4.30 -13.36 5.20
CA ALA A 66 3.28 -13.16 4.17
C ALA A 66 2.02 -13.99 4.50
N GLY A 67 0.85 -13.36 4.38
CA GLY A 67 -0.44 -14.00 4.65
C GLY A 67 -0.84 -14.12 6.13
N GLN A 68 -0.07 -13.55 7.07
CA GLN A 68 -0.52 -13.37 8.46
C GLN A 68 -1.49 -12.17 8.56
N PRO A 69 -2.43 -12.16 9.52
CA PRO A 69 -3.22 -10.97 9.82
C PRO A 69 -2.27 -9.80 10.05
N TYR A 70 -2.42 -8.73 9.26
CA TYR A 70 -1.52 -7.59 9.28
C TYR A 70 -1.35 -7.09 10.73
N GLY A 71 -0.14 -7.18 11.25
CA GLY A 71 0.25 -6.44 12.45
C GLY A 71 0.28 -4.95 12.13
N LYS A 72 0.08 -4.12 13.14
CA LYS A 72 0.20 -2.66 13.04
C LYS A 72 1.50 -2.31 12.33
N PHE A 73 1.40 -1.60 11.20
CA PHE A 73 2.56 -1.31 10.35
C PHE A 73 3.50 -0.29 11.00
N PHE A 74 2.89 0.78 11.48
CA PHE A 74 3.51 1.78 12.33
C PHE A 74 3.05 1.53 13.75
N GLU A 75 4.00 1.34 14.67
CA GLU A 75 3.73 1.19 16.09
C GLU A 75 4.80 1.92 16.89
N PHE A 76 4.49 3.16 17.25
CA PHE A 76 5.35 4.03 18.05
C PHE A 76 4.68 4.25 19.40
N PRO A 77 5.03 3.46 20.44
CA PRO A 77 4.40 3.59 21.75
C PRO A 77 4.76 4.91 22.44
N THR A 78 5.97 5.41 22.18
CA THR A 78 6.43 6.73 22.58
C THR A 78 7.37 7.23 21.49
N VAL A 79 7.18 8.46 21.03
CA VAL A 79 8.08 9.11 20.09
C VAL A 79 8.60 10.44 20.67
N VAL A 80 9.89 10.68 20.46
CA VAL A 80 10.57 11.93 20.83
C VAL A 80 11.31 12.52 19.61
N PRO A 81 11.62 13.83 19.64
CA PRO A 81 12.34 14.49 18.54
C PRO A 81 13.63 13.77 18.17
N GLY A 82 13.78 13.45 16.89
CA GLY A 82 14.96 12.80 16.33
C GLY A 82 14.93 11.27 16.38
N ASP A 83 13.88 10.66 16.94
CA ASP A 83 13.66 9.22 16.76
C ASP A 83 13.57 8.89 15.27
N SER A 84 14.21 7.81 14.85
CA SER A 84 14.29 7.44 13.44
C SER A 84 14.28 5.93 13.26
N GLY A 85 13.93 5.50 12.05
CA GLY A 85 13.97 4.09 11.74
C GLY A 85 13.73 3.74 10.28
N VAL A 86 13.97 2.48 9.96
CA VAL A 86 13.67 1.90 8.65
C VAL A 86 12.89 0.62 8.85
N ARG A 87 11.79 0.47 8.12
CA ARG A 87 11.10 -0.81 7.97
C ARG A 87 11.31 -1.31 6.55
N HIS A 88 11.70 -2.58 6.44
CA HIS A 88 11.87 -3.26 5.17
C HIS A 88 10.71 -4.24 4.98
N LEU A 89 10.16 -4.25 3.77
CA LEU A 89 9.05 -5.09 3.37
C LEU A 89 9.34 -5.80 2.08
N SER A 90 8.81 -7.01 1.97
CA SER A 90 8.77 -7.75 0.73
C SER A 90 7.35 -7.82 0.22
N LEU A 91 7.19 -7.47 -1.05
CA LEU A 91 5.95 -7.46 -1.80
C LEU A 91 5.97 -8.65 -2.75
N HIS A 92 4.94 -9.47 -2.66
CA HIS A 92 4.81 -10.70 -3.40
C HIS A 92 3.56 -10.64 -4.27
N ASN A 93 3.73 -10.89 -5.57
CA ASN A 93 2.61 -11.20 -6.44
C ASN A 93 2.43 -12.72 -6.48
N ASP A 94 1.54 -13.24 -5.64
CA ASP A 94 1.21 -14.66 -5.58
C ASP A 94 0.28 -15.11 -6.73
N ASN A 95 -0.07 -14.21 -7.65
CA ASN A 95 -0.73 -14.59 -8.90
C ASN A 95 0.28 -15.20 -9.87
N THR A 96 -0.02 -16.39 -10.38
CA THR A 96 0.87 -17.16 -11.25
C THR A 96 0.78 -16.81 -12.73
N SER A 97 -0.12 -15.90 -13.12
CA SER A 97 -0.46 -15.66 -14.52
C SER A 97 -0.50 -14.20 -14.94
N GLU A 98 -0.67 -13.28 -13.99
CA GLU A 98 -0.90 -11.87 -14.30
C GLU A 98 0.03 -10.94 -13.51
N SER A 99 0.47 -9.87 -14.17
CA SER A 99 1.18 -8.78 -13.49
C SER A 99 0.21 -7.86 -12.76
N ALA A 100 0.70 -7.15 -11.74
CA ALA A 100 -0.10 -6.27 -10.90
C ALA A 100 0.43 -4.83 -10.89
N TYR A 101 -0.50 -3.88 -11.03
CA TYR A 101 -0.34 -2.52 -10.54
C TYR A 101 -0.55 -2.49 -9.04
N ILE A 102 0.22 -1.67 -8.32
CA ILE A 102 0.24 -1.65 -6.85
C ILE A 102 0.39 -0.22 -6.34
N CYS A 103 -0.39 0.11 -5.32
CA CYS A 103 -0.38 1.39 -4.62
C CYS A 103 -0.39 1.18 -3.10
N PHE A 104 0.20 2.10 -2.34
CA PHE A 104 0.19 2.07 -0.88
C PHE A 104 -0.41 3.34 -0.30
N ASN A 105 -1.16 3.16 0.80
CA ASN A 105 -1.71 4.21 1.63
C ASN A 105 -1.53 3.89 3.11
N THR A 106 -1.40 4.91 3.96
CA THR A 106 -1.69 4.79 5.39
C THR A 106 -3.16 4.40 5.54
N GLY A 107 -3.38 3.33 6.30
CA GLY A 107 -4.69 2.79 6.59
C GLY A 107 -5.30 3.36 7.86
N THR A 108 -5.99 2.49 8.58
CA THR A 108 -6.66 2.85 9.84
C THR A 108 -5.64 3.34 10.85
N ILE A 109 -5.81 4.58 11.29
CA ILE A 109 -5.05 5.15 12.42
C ILE A 109 -5.79 4.75 13.70
N THR A 110 -5.17 3.89 14.49
CA THR A 110 -5.76 3.41 15.77
C THR A 110 -5.27 4.22 16.97
N THR A 111 -4.15 4.93 16.83
CA THR A 111 -3.62 5.81 17.87
C THR A 111 -2.88 6.97 17.22
N ASN A 112 -3.15 8.20 17.66
CA ASN A 112 -2.40 9.39 17.27
C ASN A 112 -2.43 10.39 18.43
N THR A 113 -1.74 10.05 19.53
CA THR A 113 -1.73 10.91 20.71
C THR A 113 -0.71 12.03 20.52
N HIS A 114 -1.07 13.22 20.98
CA HIS A 114 -0.28 14.44 20.77
C HIS A 114 0.00 14.73 19.29
N SER A 115 -0.82 14.23 18.36
CA SER A 115 -0.64 14.43 16.92
C SER A 115 0.72 13.97 16.39
N ALA A 116 1.31 12.95 17.00
CA ALA A 116 2.61 12.38 16.59
C ALA A 116 2.67 12.04 15.08
N GLY A 117 1.57 11.57 14.49
CA GLY A 117 1.51 11.23 13.06
C GLY A 117 1.75 12.42 12.12
N ALA A 118 1.44 13.63 12.55
CA ALA A 118 1.66 14.86 11.76
C ALA A 118 3.13 15.27 11.73
N GLU A 119 3.89 14.90 12.77
CA GLU A 119 5.28 15.32 12.97
C GLU A 119 6.30 14.21 12.67
N ILE A 120 5.84 12.99 12.40
CA ILE A 120 6.70 11.93 11.86
C ILE A 120 6.64 12.00 10.34
N THR A 121 7.77 12.26 9.68
CA THR A 121 7.86 12.24 8.21
C THR A 121 8.54 10.98 7.71
N ALA A 122 8.15 10.53 6.53
CA ALA A 122 8.63 9.31 5.91
C ALA A 122 9.05 9.50 4.44
N LEU A 123 9.99 8.65 4.03
CA LEU A 123 10.39 8.43 2.64
C LEU A 123 10.25 6.95 2.32
N VAL A 124 9.79 6.64 1.11
CA VAL A 124 9.59 5.27 0.64
C VAL A 124 10.34 5.09 -0.66
N TRP A 125 11.09 4.00 -0.81
CA TRP A 125 11.79 3.66 -2.05
C TRP A 125 11.66 2.17 -2.37
N ARG A 126 11.92 1.82 -3.63
CA ARG A 126 12.13 0.43 -4.05
C ARG A 126 13.54 0.00 -3.68
N ASP A 127 13.65 -1.00 -2.82
CA ASP A 127 14.94 -1.55 -2.40
C ASP A 127 15.35 -2.70 -3.32
N ASN A 128 15.84 -2.36 -4.51
CA ASN A 128 16.08 -3.34 -5.57
C ASN A 128 17.22 -4.34 -5.26
N ASN A 129 17.99 -4.11 -4.20
CA ASN A 129 19.12 -4.96 -3.81
C ASN A 129 18.97 -5.53 -2.38
N PHE A 130 17.82 -5.32 -1.74
CA PHE A 130 17.50 -5.86 -0.42
C PHE A 130 18.46 -5.40 0.69
N SER A 131 19.09 -4.24 0.54
CA SER A 131 20.10 -3.76 1.48
C SER A 131 19.52 -3.07 2.72
N GLY A 132 18.26 -2.64 2.66
CA GLY A 132 17.63 -1.74 3.62
C GLY A 132 18.21 -0.32 3.57
N THR A 133 19.08 -0.01 2.61
CA THR A 133 19.76 1.28 2.48
C THR A 133 19.36 1.95 1.19
N TRP A 134 18.92 3.21 1.25
CA TRP A 134 18.66 3.96 0.04
C TRP A 134 19.98 4.34 -0.64
N ASN A 135 20.07 4.11 -1.94
CA ASN A 135 21.10 4.67 -2.81
C ASN A 135 20.48 5.39 -4.02
N PRO A 136 21.20 6.32 -4.67
CA PRO A 136 20.63 7.10 -5.77
C PRO A 136 20.20 6.30 -7.01
N SER A 137 20.66 5.06 -7.16
CA SER A 137 20.19 4.16 -8.22
C SER A 137 18.84 3.50 -7.91
N GLU A 138 18.34 3.61 -6.68
CA GLU A 138 17.04 3.10 -6.28
C GLU A 138 15.93 4.14 -6.47
N PRO A 139 14.82 3.77 -7.14
CA PRO A 139 13.69 4.66 -7.33
C PRO A 139 13.02 5.03 -5.99
N MET A 140 13.01 6.32 -5.67
CA MET A 140 12.18 6.85 -4.59
C MET A 140 10.72 6.86 -5.05
N LEU A 141 9.83 6.28 -4.23
CA LEU A 141 8.38 6.24 -4.46
C LEU A 141 7.68 7.48 -3.90
N THR A 142 8.23 8.11 -2.86
CA THR A 142 7.82 9.42 -2.36
C THR A 142 8.60 10.54 -3.06
N GLN A 143 7.92 11.54 -3.64
CA GLN A 143 8.61 12.65 -4.30
C GLN A 143 9.31 13.62 -3.33
N ALA A 144 8.82 13.66 -2.09
CA ALA A 144 9.36 14.46 -0.99
C ALA A 144 9.01 13.76 0.34
N PRO A 145 9.64 14.14 1.47
CA PRO A 145 9.20 13.71 2.79
C PRO A 145 7.71 14.01 3.01
N VAL A 146 6.94 13.02 3.44
CA VAL A 146 5.49 13.15 3.71
C VAL A 146 5.22 12.79 5.16
N SER A 147 4.30 13.48 5.84
CA SER A 147 3.89 13.03 7.18
C SER A 147 3.25 11.65 7.12
N ILE A 148 3.50 10.82 8.13
CA ILE A 148 3.12 9.42 8.12
C ILE A 148 1.61 9.22 8.17
N GLU A 149 0.87 10.17 8.75
CA GLU A 149 -0.60 10.19 8.71
C GLU A 149 -1.16 10.55 7.33
N ASN A 150 -0.36 11.19 6.46
CA ASN A 150 -0.74 11.58 5.10
C ASN A 150 0.02 10.77 4.03
N LEU A 151 0.70 9.68 4.40
CA LEU A 151 1.43 8.82 3.48
C LEU A 151 0.45 8.06 2.59
N THR A 152 -0.03 8.73 1.56
CA THR A 152 -1.07 8.25 0.64
C THR A 152 -0.56 8.37 -0.79
N LYS A 153 -1.16 7.59 -1.70
CA LYS A 153 -0.88 7.58 -3.13
C LYS A 153 0.56 7.24 -3.46
N ILE A 154 1.17 6.37 -2.67
CA ILE A 154 2.52 5.89 -2.95
C ILE A 154 2.42 4.89 -4.10
N VAL A 155 2.90 5.30 -5.26
CA VAL A 155 2.80 4.52 -6.49
C VAL A 155 3.97 3.55 -6.55
N PHE A 156 3.72 2.26 -6.35
CA PHE A 156 4.69 1.26 -6.78
C PHE A 156 4.68 1.21 -8.29
N ALA A 157 3.52 0.88 -8.87
CA ALA A 157 3.31 0.85 -10.30
C ALA A 157 1.83 1.07 -10.65
N ASP A 158 1.58 1.81 -11.71
CA ASP A 158 0.27 1.96 -12.34
C ASP A 158 0.39 2.05 -13.86
N SER A 159 -0.69 2.37 -14.58
CA SER A 159 -0.67 2.47 -16.05
C SER A 159 0.25 3.56 -16.61
N THR A 160 0.69 4.50 -15.77
CA THR A 160 1.50 5.66 -16.16
C THR A 160 2.90 5.66 -15.57
N THR A 161 3.08 5.01 -14.42
CA THR A 161 4.25 5.16 -13.57
C THR A 161 4.75 3.81 -13.08
N GLY A 162 6.07 3.61 -13.12
CA GLY A 162 6.71 2.40 -12.59
C GLY A 162 6.51 1.15 -13.43
N THR A 163 7.18 0.08 -13.05
CA THR A 163 7.05 -1.24 -13.69
C THR A 163 6.14 -2.11 -12.84
N PRO A 164 5.04 -2.67 -13.42
CA PRO A 164 4.16 -3.60 -12.72
C PRO A 164 4.93 -4.77 -12.09
N LEU A 165 4.42 -5.27 -10.97
CA LEU A 165 4.99 -6.46 -10.36
C LEU A 165 4.58 -7.67 -11.22
N ALA A 166 5.57 -8.37 -11.78
CA ALA A 166 5.32 -9.53 -12.64
C ALA A 166 4.53 -10.63 -11.91
N ALA A 167 3.91 -11.53 -12.66
CA ALA A 167 3.34 -12.77 -12.12
C ALA A 167 4.42 -13.55 -11.35
N GLU A 168 4.09 -14.10 -10.18
CA GLU A 168 5.03 -14.74 -9.24
C GLU A 168 6.19 -13.83 -8.82
N GLY A 169 6.07 -12.52 -9.07
CA GLY A 169 7.11 -11.54 -8.88
C GLY A 169 7.28 -11.18 -7.42
N ARG A 170 8.52 -10.87 -7.05
CA ARG A 170 8.88 -10.31 -5.75
C ARG A 170 9.58 -8.98 -5.94
N SER A 171 9.26 -8.02 -5.11
CA SER A 171 9.97 -6.75 -5.03
C SER A 171 10.03 -6.28 -3.59
N ASP A 172 11.06 -5.53 -3.25
CA ASP A 172 11.21 -5.02 -1.90
C ASP A 172 11.02 -3.51 -1.86
N ILE A 173 10.45 -3.04 -0.76
CA ILE A 173 10.24 -1.64 -0.46
C ILE A 173 10.73 -1.33 0.94
N ALA A 174 11.32 -0.17 1.11
CA ALA A 174 11.76 0.29 2.42
C ALA A 174 11.13 1.64 2.74
N VAL A 175 10.76 1.79 4.02
CA VAL A 175 10.15 2.99 4.57
C VAL A 175 11.08 3.52 5.65
N ALA A 176 11.76 4.63 5.36
CA ALA A 176 12.49 5.38 6.36
C ALA A 176 11.56 6.41 6.99
N TRP A 177 11.64 6.56 8.31
CA TRP A 177 10.87 7.56 9.05
C TRP A 177 11.76 8.33 10.02
N CYS A 178 11.32 9.55 10.32
CA CYS A 178 11.95 10.46 11.27
C CYS A 178 10.86 11.19 12.05
N ALA A 179 10.99 11.20 13.37
CA ALA A 179 10.26 12.06 14.27
C ALA A 179 10.83 13.49 14.15
N GLY A 180 10.26 14.26 13.22
CA GLY A 180 10.84 15.47 12.65
C GLY A 180 10.92 15.35 11.12
N THR A 181 12.01 15.85 10.54
CA THR A 181 12.22 15.91 9.08
C THR A 181 13.20 14.82 8.63
N VAL A 182 12.72 13.87 7.83
CA VAL A 182 13.58 12.93 7.09
C VAL A 182 14.08 13.60 5.80
N VAL A 183 15.34 13.37 5.43
CA VAL A 183 15.92 13.94 4.20
C VAL A 183 16.71 12.87 3.46
N ALA A 184 16.48 12.77 2.15
CA ALA A 184 17.33 12.00 1.25
C ALA A 184 18.51 12.86 0.78
N ASN A 185 19.72 12.35 0.95
CA ASN A 185 20.96 12.97 0.51
C ASN A 185 21.71 12.02 -0.44
N ALA A 186 21.59 12.26 -1.74
CA ALA A 186 22.21 11.40 -2.75
C ALA A 186 23.75 11.32 -2.66
N GLY A 187 24.40 12.29 -2.01
CA GLY A 187 25.85 12.31 -1.78
C GLY A 187 26.30 11.65 -0.47
N GLY A 188 25.37 11.11 0.31
CA GLY A 188 25.68 10.45 1.58
C GLY A 188 26.20 9.01 1.41
N ASN A 189 26.62 8.41 2.52
CA ASN A 189 26.98 7.00 2.62
C ASN A 189 25.72 6.15 2.86
N PRO A 190 25.43 5.12 2.05
CA PRO A 190 24.30 4.22 2.29
C PRO A 190 24.36 3.63 3.70
N SER A 191 23.25 3.70 4.43
CA SER A 191 23.17 3.26 5.82
C SER A 191 21.77 2.72 6.12
N ILE A 192 21.72 1.59 6.83
CA ILE A 192 20.48 1.02 7.38
C ILE A 192 19.99 1.81 8.60
N LEU A 193 20.85 2.69 9.14
CA LEU A 193 20.58 3.56 10.28
C LEU A 193 20.33 4.98 9.77
N PRO A 194 19.06 5.39 9.60
CA PRO A 194 18.76 6.76 9.22
C PRO A 194 19.15 7.73 10.35
N GLY A 195 19.73 8.86 9.99
CA GLY A 195 20.17 9.89 10.96
C GLY A 195 21.65 9.84 11.34
N LEU A 196 22.44 8.91 10.78
CA LEU A 196 23.90 9.00 10.91
C LEU A 196 24.42 10.23 10.15
N PRO A 197 25.35 11.02 10.73
CA PRO A 197 25.95 12.14 10.01
C PRO A 197 26.56 11.69 8.68
N GLY A 198 26.10 12.29 7.57
CA GLY A 198 26.56 11.97 6.23
C GLY A 198 25.98 10.70 5.62
N SER A 199 24.91 10.11 6.17
CA SER A 199 24.18 9.01 5.51
C SER A 199 23.31 9.49 4.34
N THR A 200 22.92 8.55 3.48
CA THR A 200 21.99 8.82 2.36
C THR A 200 20.58 9.17 2.83
N ILE A 201 20.20 8.76 4.03
CA ILE A 201 18.97 9.17 4.70
C ILE A 201 19.31 9.74 6.07
N THR A 202 18.98 11.01 6.31
CA THR A 202 19.20 11.70 7.58
C THR A 202 17.87 12.03 8.26
N CYS A 203 17.90 12.16 9.59
CA CYS A 203 16.75 12.55 10.41
C CYS A 203 17.12 13.80 11.22
N ASP A 204 16.29 14.83 11.12
CA ASP A 204 16.41 16.07 11.89
C ASP A 204 15.15 16.26 12.75
N GLY A 205 15.31 16.06 14.06
CA GLY A 205 14.22 16.20 15.03
C GLY A 205 13.82 17.63 15.37
N THR A 206 14.52 18.66 14.89
CA THR A 206 14.31 20.05 15.33
C THR A 206 12.93 20.61 15.01
N SER A 207 12.25 20.06 13.99
CA SER A 207 10.89 20.45 13.61
C SER A 207 9.80 19.83 14.50
N MET A 208 10.12 18.78 15.27
CA MET A 208 9.15 18.10 16.12
C MET A 208 9.01 18.83 17.45
N THR A 209 7.77 19.22 17.76
CA THR A 209 7.38 19.84 19.02
C THR A 209 6.71 18.86 19.98
N THR A 210 6.17 17.78 19.43
CA THR A 210 5.54 16.70 20.19
C THR A 210 6.58 15.91 20.97
N GLN A 211 6.32 15.69 22.27
CA GLN A 211 7.15 14.83 23.13
C GLN A 211 6.28 13.82 23.85
N GLY A 212 6.64 12.53 23.78
CA GLY A 212 5.84 11.46 24.38
C GLY A 212 4.51 11.26 23.64
N GLY A 213 4.46 11.61 22.35
CA GLY A 213 3.37 11.21 21.46
C GLY A 213 3.43 9.72 21.17
N SER A 214 2.34 9.17 20.65
CA SER A 214 2.26 7.78 20.21
C SER A 214 1.47 7.73 18.92
N TYR A 215 1.89 6.87 18.01
CA TYR A 215 1.25 6.73 16.72
C TYR A 215 1.20 5.28 16.31
N VAL A 216 0.00 4.84 15.94
CA VAL A 216 -0.25 3.49 15.47
C VAL A 216 -1.19 3.54 14.28
N ALA A 217 -0.72 3.01 13.16
CA ALA A 217 -1.51 2.91 11.95
C ALA A 217 -1.14 1.68 11.12
N ASP A 218 -2.11 1.21 10.35
CA ASP A 218 -1.92 0.18 9.34
C ASP A 218 -1.38 0.79 8.04
N MET A 219 -0.88 -0.08 7.15
CA MET A 219 -0.61 0.28 5.77
C MET A 219 -1.54 -0.57 4.88
N ILE A 220 -2.26 0.10 3.99
CA ILE A 220 -3.12 -0.54 2.99
C ILE A 220 -2.31 -0.70 1.72
N VAL A 221 -2.30 -1.91 1.20
CA VAL A 221 -1.81 -2.24 -0.14
C VAL A 221 -3.01 -2.46 -1.03
N TYR A 222 -3.11 -1.72 -2.13
CA TYR A 222 -4.10 -1.94 -3.16
C TYR A 222 -3.42 -2.44 -4.41
N ALA A 223 -4.03 -3.42 -5.08
CA ALA A 223 -3.47 -3.99 -6.29
C ALA A 223 -4.55 -4.35 -7.31
N GLU A 224 -4.20 -4.18 -8.58
CA GLU A 224 -5.06 -4.49 -9.72
C GLU A 224 -4.25 -5.23 -10.77
N GLN A 225 -4.86 -6.24 -11.38
CA GLN A 225 -4.25 -6.90 -12.53
C GLN A 225 -4.11 -5.95 -13.72
N VAL A 226 -2.98 -6.04 -14.41
CA VAL A 226 -2.67 -5.18 -15.56
C VAL A 226 -3.63 -5.44 -16.73
N THR A 227 -3.90 -6.72 -17.05
CA THR A 227 -4.60 -7.12 -18.28
C THR A 227 -6.02 -6.58 -18.39
N ASN A 228 -6.77 -6.50 -17.29
CA ASN A 228 -8.13 -5.98 -17.29
C ASN A 228 -8.23 -4.51 -16.88
N ASN A 229 -7.14 -3.92 -16.36
CA ASN A 229 -7.15 -2.57 -15.80
C ASN A 229 -6.07 -1.67 -16.42
N GLY A 230 -5.90 -1.72 -17.75
CA GLY A 230 -4.83 -1.00 -18.44
C GLY A 230 -4.83 0.54 -18.32
N SER A 231 -5.86 1.14 -17.72
CA SER A 231 -5.95 2.58 -17.41
C SER A 231 -5.92 2.90 -15.91
N PHE A 232 -5.65 1.91 -15.07
CA PHE A 232 -5.61 2.06 -13.62
C PHE A 232 -4.52 3.04 -13.20
N THR A 233 -4.84 3.94 -12.28
CA THR A 233 -3.90 4.90 -11.69
C THR A 233 -4.08 4.96 -10.18
N CYS A 234 -2.98 5.12 -9.44
CA CYS A 234 -3.06 5.31 -7.98
C CYS A 234 -3.71 6.65 -7.58
N ALA A 235 -3.82 7.60 -8.52
CA ALA A 235 -4.41 8.91 -8.28
C ALA A 235 -5.91 8.85 -7.93
N GLY A 236 -6.62 7.84 -8.44
CA GLY A 236 -8.05 7.61 -8.21
C GLY A 236 -8.40 6.99 -6.86
N MET A 237 -7.40 6.71 -6.02
CA MET A 237 -7.57 6.27 -4.64
C MET A 237 -7.69 7.43 -3.64
#